data_AF-A0A2S9GP81-F1
#
_entry.id   AF-A0A2S9GP81-F1
#
_cell.length_a   1.000
_cell.length_b   1.000
_cell.length_c   1.000
_cell.angle_alpha   90.00
_cell.angle_beta   90.00
_cell.angle_gamma   90.00
#
_symmetry.space_group_name_H-M   'P 1'
#
loop_
_entity.id
_entity.type
_entity.pdbx_description
1 polymer ?
#
loop_
_entity_poly.entity_id
_entity_poly.type
_entity_poly.pdbx_seq_one_letter_code
_entity_poly.pdbx_strand_id
1 'polypeptide(L)' 'PLDGMRRKAIDPLKEEVRRRGLWATHLGADLGGQGYGQLKLALLNEILGRSQWAPIIFGCQAPDTGNAEIIAHYGT' A
#
# COMPACT_ATOMS: atom_id res chain seq x y z
N PRO A 1 -7.53 -13.69 -7.47
CA PRO A 1 -7.58 -12.64 -8.52
C PRO A 1 -8.82 -11.77 -8.34
N LEU A 2 -8.68 -10.44 -8.38
CA LEU A 2 -9.84 -9.54 -8.34
C LEU A 2 -10.56 -9.61 -9.70
N ASP A 3 -11.83 -10.01 -9.70
CA ASP A 3 -12.66 -10.08 -10.90
C ASP A 3 -12.79 -8.70 -11.58
N GLY A 4 -13.08 -8.67 -12.88
CA GLY A 4 -13.05 -7.43 -13.68
C GLY A 4 -13.94 -6.28 -13.15
N MET A 5 -15.05 -6.60 -12.48
CA MET A 5 -15.91 -5.61 -11.82
C MET A 5 -15.23 -4.97 -10.59
N ARG A 6 -14.51 -5.77 -9.81
CA ARG A 6 -13.78 -5.30 -8.62
C ARG A 6 -12.63 -4.37 -9.01
N ARG A 7 -11.93 -4.67 -10.10
CA ARG A 7 -10.86 -3.82 -10.65
C ARG A 7 -11.36 -2.42 -10.98
N LYS A 8 -12.48 -2.32 -11.73
CA LYS A 8 -13.09 -1.03 -12.09
C LYS A 8 -13.47 -0.15 -10.90
N ALA A 9 -13.83 -0.76 -9.76
CA ALA A 9 -14.15 -0.02 -8.54
C ALA A 9 -12.90 0.40 -7.74
N ILE A 10 -11.85 -0.42 -7.76
CA ILE A 10 -10.65 -0.24 -6.93
C ILE A 10 -9.62 0.67 -7.62
N ASP A 11 -9.44 0.56 -8.93
CA ASP A 11 -8.40 1.28 -9.66
C ASP A 11 -8.51 2.82 -9.51
N PRO A 12 -9.71 3.45 -9.59
CA PRO A 12 -9.85 4.89 -9.33
C PRO A 12 -9.45 5.29 -7.90
N LEU A 13 -9.70 4.42 -6.91
CA LEU A 13 -9.33 4.67 -5.51
C LEU A 13 -7.82 4.58 -5.31
N LYS A 14 -7.15 3.65 -6.01
CA LYS A 14 -5.69 3.54 -5.98
C LYS A 14 -5.02 4.79 -6.57
N GLU A 15 -5.56 5.32 -7.67
CA GLU A 15 -5.05 6.57 -8.27
C GLU A 15 -5.18 7.76 -7.31
N GLU A 16 -6.32 7.88 -6.62
CA GLU A 16 -6.52 8.95 -5.64
C GLU A 16 -5.56 8.82 -4.44
N VAL A 17 -5.32 7.59 -3.97
CA VAL A 17 -4.33 7.33 -2.92
C VAL A 17 -2.92 7.71 -3.37
N ARG A 18 -2.51 7.36 -4.60
CA ARG A 18 -1.22 7.75 -5.17
C ARG A 18 -1.09 9.27 -5.28
N ARG A 19 -2.12 9.95 -5.79
CA ARG A 19 -2.16 11.42 -5.91
C ARG A 19 -2.00 12.12 -4.57
N ARG A 20 -2.50 11.51 -3.49
CA ARG A 20 -2.36 12.03 -2.11
C ARG A 20 -1.04 11.63 -1.44
N GLY A 21 -0.19 10.86 -2.10
CA GLY A 21 1.04 10.35 -1.50
C GLY A 21 0.76 9.42 -0.32
N LEU A 22 -0.30 8.61 -0.40
CA LEU A 22 -0.68 7.63 0.65
C LEU A 22 -0.45 6.19 0.19
N TRP A 23 0.15 6.01 -0.98
CA TRP A 23 0.47 4.70 -1.54
C TRP A 23 1.73 4.13 -0.89
N ALA A 24 1.69 2.86 -0.50
CA ALA A 24 2.84 2.10 0.00
C ALA A 24 3.67 2.84 1.06
N THR A 25 3.01 3.48 2.03
CA THR A 25 3.66 4.33 3.04
C THR A 25 4.60 3.60 3.99
N HIS A 26 4.62 2.26 3.94
CA HIS A 26 5.56 1.41 4.66
C HIS A 26 6.95 1.37 4.01
N LEU A 27 7.05 1.67 2.71
CA LEU A 27 8.33 1.72 2.01
C LEU A 27 9.07 3.04 2.30
N GLY A 28 10.40 2.97 2.31
CA GLY A 28 11.27 4.13 2.38
C GLY A 28 11.13 5.03 1.14
N ALA A 29 11.51 6.30 1.26
CA ALA A 29 11.45 7.27 0.17
C ALA A 29 12.24 6.82 -1.07
N ASP A 30 13.36 6.13 -0.86
CA ASP A 30 14.24 5.59 -1.91
C ASP A 30 13.58 4.47 -2.75
N LEU A 31 12.46 3.91 -2.27
CA LEU A 31 11.70 2.84 -2.93
C LEU A 31 10.32 3.32 -3.43
N GLY A 32 10.08 4.64 -3.46
CA GLY A 32 8.83 5.24 -3.90
C GLY A 32 7.72 5.30 -2.84
N GLY A 33 8.05 5.02 -1.57
CA GLY A 33 7.17 5.27 -0.43
C GLY A 33 7.36 6.67 0.16
N GLN A 34 6.70 6.97 1.28
CA GLN A 34 6.79 8.28 1.94
C GLN A 34 7.76 8.32 3.13
N GLY A 35 8.26 7.16 3.59
CA GLY A 35 9.19 7.11 4.71
C GLY A 35 8.65 7.71 6.02
N TYR A 36 7.33 7.63 6.26
CA TYR A 36 6.68 8.31 7.40
C TYR A 36 7.12 7.81 8.80
N GLY A 37 7.94 6.77 8.87
CA GLY A 37 8.39 6.15 10.12
C GLY A 37 7.31 5.27 10.75
N GLN A 38 7.72 4.45 11.73
CA GLN A 38 6.89 3.40 12.32
C GLN A 38 5.62 3.92 13.02
N LEU A 39 5.70 5.09 13.68
CA LEU A 39 4.57 5.65 14.43
C LEU A 39 3.42 6.10 13.52
N LYS A 40 3.71 6.86 12.46
CA LYS A 40 2.67 7.28 11.49
C LYS A 40 2.11 6.10 10.73
N LEU A 41 2.94 5.10 10.41
CA LEU A 41 2.49 3.88 9.77
C LEU A 41 1.53 3.10 10.68
N ALA A 42 1.81 2.99 11.97
CA ALA A 42 0.92 2.34 12.95
C ALA A 42 -0.44 3.03 13.03
N LEU A 43 -0.47 4.36 13.17
CA LEU A 43 -1.72 5.14 13.20
C LEU A 43 -2.52 5.03 11.90
N LEU A 44 -1.83 5.02 10.76
CA LEU A 44 -2.47 4.82 9.46
C LEU A 44 -3.10 3.42 9.40
N ASN A 45 -2.35 2.38 9.78
CA ASN A 45 -2.83 1.00 9.79
C ASN A 45 -4.02 0.78 10.73
N GLU A 46 -4.10 1.50 11.85
CA GLU A 46 -5.27 1.45 12.74
C GLU A 46 -6.56 1.92 12.03
N ILE A 47 -6.47 2.97 11.21
CA ILE A 47 -7.60 3.47 10.41
C ILE A 47 -7.91 2.51 9.27
N LEU A 48 -6.88 2.06 8.54
CA LEU A 48 -7.02 1.16 7.40
C LEU A 48 -7.59 -0.22 7.80
N GLY A 49 -7.24 -0.71 8.99
CA GLY A 49 -7.74 -1.99 9.53
C GLY A 49 -9.25 -2.04 9.73
N ARG A 50 -9.96 -0.91 9.68
CA ARG A 50 -11.42 -0.84 9.77
C ARG A 50 -12.12 -1.34 8.50
N SER A 51 -11.40 -1.52 7.39
CA SER A 51 -11.95 -2.03 6.13
C SER A 51 -11.03 -3.09 5.54
N GLN A 52 -11.60 -4.24 5.19
CA GLN A 52 -10.86 -5.33 4.53
C GLN A 52 -10.32 -4.94 3.14
N TRP A 53 -10.85 -3.88 2.53
CA TRP A 53 -10.44 -3.39 1.21
C TRP A 53 -9.32 -2.35 1.27
N ALA A 54 -9.14 -1.70 2.42
CA ALA A 54 -8.19 -0.61 2.57
C ALA A 54 -6.74 -1.04 2.25
N PRO A 55 -6.23 -2.19 2.73
CA PRO A 55 -4.86 -2.63 2.41
C PRO A 55 -4.60 -2.73 0.90
N ILE A 56 -5.57 -3.19 0.12
CA ILE A 56 -5.48 -3.32 -1.35
C ILE A 56 -5.44 -1.95 -2.02
N ILE A 57 -6.24 -0.99 -1.53
CA ILE A 57 -6.33 0.36 -2.09
C ILE A 57 -5.09 1.20 -1.73
N PHE A 58 -4.50 0.96 -0.56
CA PHE A 58 -3.33 1.68 -0.05
C PHE A 58 -1.98 1.02 -0.38
N GLY A 59 -2.00 -0.16 -1.01
CA GLY A 59 -0.79 -0.89 -1.38
C GLY A 59 -0.07 -1.53 -0.18
N CYS A 60 -0.76 -1.73 0.95
CA CYS A 60 -0.24 -2.36 2.17
C CYS A 60 -0.81 -3.78 2.36
N GLN A 61 -1.18 -4.42 1.25
CA GLN A 61 -1.78 -5.74 1.19
C GLN A 61 -0.69 -6.82 1.34
N ALA A 62 -0.89 -7.77 2.25
CA ALA A 62 -0.15 -9.03 2.24
C ALA A 62 -0.64 -9.92 1.08
N PRO A 63 0.22 -10.71 0.40
CA PRO A 63 1.66 -10.90 0.63
C PRO A 63 2.57 -9.88 -0.09
N ASP A 64 2.00 -8.93 -0.83
CA ASP A 64 2.74 -8.04 -1.74
C ASP A 64 3.73 -7.12 -1.00
N THR A 65 3.39 -6.68 0.21
CA THR A 65 4.33 -5.94 1.08
C THR A 65 5.62 -6.72 1.36
N GLY A 66 5.50 -8.00 1.74
CA GLY A 66 6.69 -8.84 2.03
C GLY A 66 7.49 -9.19 0.78
N ASN A 67 6.81 -9.41 -0.35
CA ASN A 67 7.48 -9.67 -1.63
C ASN A 67 8.23 -8.43 -2.14
N ALA A 68 7.67 -7.23 -1.96
CA ALA A 68 8.32 -5.97 -2.32
C ALA A 68 9.57 -5.70 -1.47
N GLU A 69 9.51 -5.94 -0.16
CA GLU A 69 10.67 -5.82 0.74
C GLU A 69 11.79 -6.80 0.37
N ILE A 70 11.46 -8.06 0.03
CA ILE A 70 12.46 -9.06 -0.38
C ILE A 70 13.14 -8.65 -1.71
N ILE A 71 12.38 -8.21 -2.71
CA ILE A 71 12.97 -7.77 -4.00
C ILE A 71 13.82 -6.51 -3.79
N ALA A 72 13.35 -5.55 -2.97
CA ALA A 72 14.12 -4.34 -2.69
C ALA A 72 15.45 -4.62 -1.97
N HIS A 73 15.49 -5.61 -1.09
CA HIS A 73 16.70 -5.96 -0.33
C HIS A 73 17.60 -7.01 -1.00
N TYR A 74 17.05 -7.88 -1.86
CA TYR A 74 17.76 -9.07 -2.35
C TYR A 74 17.56 -9.33 -3.86
N GLY A 75 16.83 -8.49 -4.59
CA GLY A 75 16.67 -8.60 -6.04
C GLY A 75 17.91 -8.06 -6.76
N THR A 76 18.81 -8.95 -7.15
CA THR A 76 19.92 -8.66 -8.09
C THR A 76 19.43 -8.56 -9.52
#